data_AF-A0A2E2JHH4-F1
#
_entry.id   AF-A0A2E2JHH4-F1
#
_cell.length_a   1.000
_cell.length_b   1.000
_cell.length_c   1.000
_cell.angle_alpha   90.00
_cell.angle_beta   90.00
_cell.angle_gamma   90.00
#
_symmetry.space_group_name_H-M   'P 1'
#
loop_
_entity.id
_entity.type
_entity.pdbx_description
1 polymer ?
#
loop_
_entity_poly.entity_id
_entity_poly.type
_entity_poly.pdbx_seq_one_letter_code
_entity_poly.pdbx_strand_id
1 'polypeptide(L)'
;MTRDGFVARSVQRLVDGAEKLNLKHSAVGNPPVFETDDFPWAREVEAEWKAIRAELDNVLVRKGELPAFHEISSEVRSISSDQNWKTFFLCGYGIKSEEAIRQCPETWRILQKIPGLKSAMFSIF
;
A
#
# COMPACT_ATOMS: atom_id res chain seq x y z
N MET A 1 -29.86 -2.18 6.13
CA MET A 1 -30.46 -3.50 5.84
C MET A 1 -29.87 -4.50 6.83
N THR A 2 -30.75 -5.26 7.49
CA THR A 2 -30.59 -6.00 8.76
C THR A 2 -29.30 -6.80 8.91
N ARG A 3 -28.45 -6.39 9.88
CA ARG A 3 -27.15 -6.98 10.19
C ARG A 3 -27.15 -7.81 11.50
N ASP A 4 -28.32 -8.27 11.96
CA ASP A 4 -28.50 -8.89 13.28
C ASP A 4 -28.91 -10.37 13.26
N GLY A 5 -28.46 -11.11 12.23
CA GLY A 5 -28.63 -12.56 12.18
C GLY A 5 -27.63 -13.31 13.08
N PHE A 6 -28.07 -14.41 13.68
CA PHE A 6 -27.19 -15.36 14.38
C PHE A 6 -25.99 -15.79 13.50
N VAL A 7 -26.20 -15.92 12.19
CA VAL A 7 -25.15 -16.21 11.19
C VAL A 7 -24.07 -15.12 11.18
N ALA A 8 -24.47 -13.84 11.17
CA ALA A 8 -23.52 -12.73 11.16
C ALA A 8 -22.64 -12.72 12.44
N ARG A 9 -23.24 -12.99 13.61
CA ARG A 9 -22.50 -13.10 14.87
C ARG A 9 -21.54 -14.29 14.89
N SER A 10 -21.94 -15.41 14.32
CA SER A 10 -21.06 -16.59 14.22
C SER A 10 -19.89 -16.36 13.27
N VAL A 11 -20.12 -15.73 12.12
CA VAL A 11 -19.05 -15.32 11.20
C VAL A 11 -18.11 -14.33 11.89
N GLN A 12 -18.65 -13.32 12.58
CA GLN A 12 -17.82 -12.34 13.28
C GLN A 12 -16.91 -13.01 14.32
N ARG A 13 -17.42 -13.95 15.13
CA ARG A 13 -16.59 -14.69 16.09
C ARG A 13 -15.47 -15.49 15.44
N LEU A 14 -15.70 -16.06 14.26
CA LEU A 14 -14.65 -16.75 13.50
C LEU A 14 -13.58 -15.76 13.03
N VAL A 15 -13.99 -14.59 12.54
CA VAL A 15 -13.08 -13.51 12.14
C VAL A 15 -12.26 -13.03 13.33
N ASP A 16 -12.89 -12.71 14.46
CA ASP A 16 -12.22 -12.26 15.68
C ASP A 16 -11.21 -13.31 16.19
N GLY A 17 -11.59 -14.60 16.11
CA GLY A 17 -10.71 -15.72 16.45
C GLY A 17 -9.50 -15.83 15.54
N ALA A 18 -9.70 -15.68 14.23
CA ALA A 18 -8.62 -15.68 13.24
C ALA A 18 -7.68 -14.48 13.44
N GLU A 19 -8.23 -13.29 13.68
CA GLU A 19 -7.46 -12.09 14.00
C GLU A 19 -6.60 -12.29 15.26
N LYS A 20 -7.19 -12.82 16.33
CA LYS A 20 -6.46 -13.09 17.58
C LYS A 20 -5.32 -14.09 17.37
N LEU A 21 -5.53 -15.14 16.57
CA LEU A 21 -4.49 -16.09 16.23
C LEU A 21 -3.39 -15.45 15.37
N ASN A 22 -3.76 -14.64 14.37
CA ASN A 22 -2.81 -13.90 13.54
C ASN A 22 -1.93 -12.97 14.39
N LEU A 23 -2.54 -12.20 15.29
CA LEU A 23 -1.80 -11.31 16.21
C LEU A 23 -0.86 -12.08 17.14
N LYS A 24 -1.32 -13.21 17.70
CA LYS A 24 -0.52 -14.06 18.59
C LYS A 24 0.70 -14.66 17.88
N HIS A 25 0.56 -14.98 16.60
CA HIS A 25 1.60 -15.62 15.80
C HIS A 25 2.35 -14.65 14.86
N SER A 26 2.09 -13.34 14.97
CA SER A 26 2.83 -12.33 14.22
C SER A 26 4.31 -12.37 14.62
N ALA A 27 5.20 -12.50 13.63
CA ALA A 27 6.64 -12.62 13.85
C ALA A 27 7.26 -11.41 14.57
N VAL A 28 6.66 -10.23 14.37
CA VAL A 28 7.12 -8.93 14.90
C VAL A 28 6.06 -8.28 15.81
N GLY A 29 5.02 -9.01 16.20
CA GLY A 29 3.91 -8.47 16.99
C GLY A 29 2.99 -7.52 16.21
N ASN A 30 2.35 -6.59 16.91
CA ASN A 30 1.47 -5.56 16.33
C ASN A 30 1.56 -4.21 17.09
N PRO A 31 2.76 -3.61 17.22
CA PRO A 31 2.90 -2.25 17.73
C PRO A 31 2.35 -1.22 16.72
N PRO A 32 1.96 -0.01 17.19
CA PRO A 32 1.53 1.07 16.31
C PRO A 32 2.68 1.66 15.46
N VAL A 33 3.93 1.47 15.91
CA VAL A 33 5.16 1.88 15.23
C VAL A 33 6.16 0.73 15.38
N PHE A 34 6.78 0.32 14.28
CA PHE A 34 7.82 -0.70 14.26
C PHE A 34 9.20 -0.07 14.21
N GLU A 35 10.21 -0.75 14.76
CA GLU A 35 11.59 -0.34 14.60
C GLU A 35 12.10 -0.77 13.23
N THR A 36 12.94 0.04 12.59
CA THR A 36 13.50 -0.31 11.27
C THR A 36 14.32 -1.61 11.30
N ASP A 37 14.86 -1.97 12.46
CA ASP A 37 15.65 -3.20 12.66
C ASP A 37 14.82 -4.47 12.53
N ASP A 38 13.51 -4.39 12.73
CA ASP A 38 12.57 -5.50 12.45
C ASP A 38 12.45 -5.77 10.95
N PHE A 39 12.82 -4.78 10.11
CA PHE A 39 12.72 -4.82 8.66
C PHE A 39 14.00 -4.29 7.99
N PRO A 40 15.13 -5.03 8.04
CA PRO A 40 16.43 -4.53 7.55
C PRO A 40 16.44 -4.03 6.10
N TRP A 41 15.58 -4.61 5.25
CA TRP A 41 15.40 -4.19 3.85
C TRP A 41 14.98 -2.72 3.70
N ALA A 42 14.36 -2.11 4.72
CA ALA A 42 13.95 -0.72 4.71
C ALA A 42 15.16 0.21 4.54
N ARG A 43 16.29 -0.10 5.21
CA ARG A 43 17.54 0.68 5.09
C ARG A 43 18.09 0.65 3.67
N GLU A 44 17.92 -0.47 2.96
CA GLU A 44 18.37 -0.58 1.56
C GLU A 44 17.51 0.23 0.58
N VAL A 45 16.23 0.43 0.90
CA VAL A 45 15.33 1.31 0.14
C VAL A 45 15.63 2.77 0.46
N GLU A 46 15.80 3.09 1.74
CA GLU A 46 16.17 4.43 2.22
C GLU A 46 17.48 4.90 1.61
N ALA A 47 18.50 4.04 1.51
CA ALA A 47 19.79 4.40 0.92
C ALA A 47 19.67 4.94 -0.52
N GLU A 48 18.63 4.54 -1.26
CA GLU A 48 18.40 4.88 -2.65
C GLU A 48 17.22 5.86 -2.86
N TRP A 49 16.70 6.47 -1.78
CA TRP A 49 15.48 7.30 -1.82
C TRP A 49 15.54 8.44 -2.85
N LYS A 50 16.75 8.96 -3.13
CA LYS A 50 16.95 10.05 -4.10
C LYS A 50 16.66 9.61 -5.53
N ALA A 51 16.92 8.35 -5.89
CA ALA A 51 16.59 7.81 -7.21
C ALA A 51 15.06 7.69 -7.37
N ILE A 52 14.38 7.17 -6.34
CA ILE A 52 12.92 7.12 -6.28
C ILE A 52 12.33 8.53 -6.41
N ARG A 53 12.91 9.50 -5.69
CA ARG A 53 12.44 10.89 -5.73
C ARG A 53 12.60 11.50 -7.12
N ALA A 54 13.72 11.27 -7.79
CA ALA A 54 13.96 11.81 -9.13
C ALA A 54 12.95 11.29 -10.16
N GLU A 55 12.57 10.02 -10.09
CA GLU A 55 11.52 9.47 -10.96
C GLU A 55 10.13 10.02 -10.61
N LEU A 56 9.82 10.18 -9.32
CA LEU A 56 8.59 10.83 -8.88
C LEU A 56 8.51 12.28 -9.41
N ASP A 57 9.60 13.05 -9.37
CA ASP A 57 9.60 14.42 -9.89
C ASP A 57 9.22 14.46 -11.38
N ASN A 58 9.59 13.44 -12.17
CA ASN A 58 9.15 13.30 -13.57
C ASN A 58 7.65 12.96 -13.68
N VAL A 59 7.15 12.06 -12.84
CA VAL A 59 5.71 11.72 -12.77
C VAL A 59 4.88 12.94 -12.41
N LEU A 60 5.36 13.79 -11.52
CA LEU A 60 4.68 15.01 -11.08
C LEU A 60 4.51 16.06 -12.19
N VAL A 61 5.34 16.04 -13.24
CA VAL A 61 5.13 16.91 -14.42
C VAL A 61 3.76 16.67 -15.06
N ARG A 62 3.23 15.44 -14.96
CA ARG A 62 1.90 15.05 -15.46
C ARG A 62 0.91 14.77 -14.33
N LYS A 63 1.08 15.41 -13.16
CA LYS A 63 0.20 15.21 -11.97
C LYS A 63 -1.30 15.34 -12.30
N GLY A 64 -1.67 16.21 -13.24
CA GLY A 64 -3.06 16.42 -13.66
C GLY A 64 -3.72 15.22 -14.35
N GLU A 65 -2.93 14.33 -14.97
CA GLU A 65 -3.41 13.14 -15.68
C GLU A 65 -3.58 11.93 -14.75
N LEU A 66 -3.12 12.03 -13.50
CA LEU A 66 -3.20 10.94 -12.55
C LEU A 66 -4.64 10.79 -12.03
N PRO A 67 -5.14 9.54 -11.94
CA PRO A 67 -6.42 9.28 -11.29
C PRO A 67 -6.36 9.67 -9.81
N ALA A 68 -7.49 10.15 -9.28
CA ALA A 68 -7.64 10.34 -7.86
C ALA A 68 -7.83 8.98 -7.16
N PHE A 69 -7.38 8.83 -5.91
CA PHE A 69 -7.37 7.52 -5.23
C PHE A 69 -8.76 6.88 -5.10
N HIS A 70 -9.79 7.72 -4.90
CA HIS A 70 -11.19 7.30 -4.80
C HIS A 70 -11.80 6.83 -6.14
N GLU A 71 -11.13 7.07 -7.26
CA GLU A 71 -11.49 6.54 -8.58
C GLU A 71 -10.92 5.12 -8.79
N ILE A 72 -9.86 4.76 -8.05
CA ILE A 72 -9.17 3.46 -8.16
C ILE A 72 -9.69 2.45 -7.14
N SER A 73 -10.02 2.89 -5.92
CA SER A 73 -10.56 2.02 -4.87
C SER A 73 -11.86 2.57 -4.29
N SER A 74 -12.94 1.79 -4.41
CA SER A 74 -14.25 2.12 -3.85
C SER A 74 -14.27 2.12 -2.32
N GLU A 75 -13.36 1.39 -1.67
CA GLU A 75 -13.27 1.29 -0.21
C GLU A 75 -12.76 2.60 0.43
N VAL A 76 -11.93 3.36 -0.30
CA VAL A 76 -11.30 4.59 0.22
C VAL A 76 -12.19 5.83 0.01
N ARG A 77 -13.29 5.68 -0.73
CA ARG A 77 -14.31 6.73 -0.90
C ARG A 77 -14.91 7.21 0.43
N SER A 78 -14.81 6.38 1.48
CA SER A 78 -15.24 6.70 2.84
C SER A 78 -14.24 7.53 3.66
N ILE A 79 -12.99 7.65 3.21
CA ILE A 79 -11.87 8.26 3.96
C ILE A 79 -11.51 9.66 3.43
N SER A 80 -11.78 9.95 2.15
CA SER A 80 -11.50 11.28 1.57
C SER A 80 -12.45 11.64 0.43
N SER A 81 -12.94 12.88 0.44
CA SER A 81 -13.66 13.53 -0.67
C SER A 81 -12.75 14.51 -1.44
N ASP A 82 -11.44 14.49 -1.17
CA ASP A 82 -10.47 15.45 -1.71
C ASP A 82 -9.98 14.99 -3.10
N GLN A 83 -10.09 15.86 -4.10
CA GLN A 83 -9.65 15.58 -5.47
C GLN A 83 -8.14 15.78 -5.67
N ASN A 84 -7.45 16.37 -4.69
CA ASN A 84 -6.02 16.63 -4.77
C ASN A 84 -5.17 15.40 -4.42
N TRP A 85 -5.74 14.39 -3.75
CA TRP A 85 -5.03 13.16 -3.46
C TRP A 85 -4.95 12.26 -4.69
N LYS A 86 -3.81 12.34 -5.37
CA LYS A 86 -3.49 11.57 -6.57
C LYS A 86 -2.67 10.34 -6.22
N THR A 87 -2.82 9.30 -7.02
CA THR A 87 -2.11 8.03 -6.79
C THR A 87 -1.55 7.47 -8.08
N PHE A 88 -0.29 7.04 -8.02
CA PHE A 88 0.39 6.38 -9.12
C PHE A 88 0.80 4.97 -8.71
N PHE A 89 0.07 3.97 -9.21
CA PHE A 89 0.30 2.56 -8.86
C PHE A 89 1.37 1.93 -9.74
N LEU A 90 2.42 1.38 -9.12
CA LEU A 90 3.36 0.46 -9.77
C LEU A 90 2.83 -0.98 -9.69
N CYS A 91 2.29 -1.36 -8.53
CA CYS A 91 1.57 -2.62 -8.37
C CYS A 91 0.47 -2.53 -7.29
N GLY A 92 -0.61 -3.28 -7.47
CA GLY A 92 -1.69 -3.42 -6.50
C GLY A 92 -2.11 -4.89 -6.40
N TYR A 93 -2.08 -5.45 -5.19
CA TYR A 93 -2.42 -6.85 -4.94
C TYR A 93 -1.65 -7.86 -5.82
N GLY A 94 -0.39 -7.55 -6.14
CA GLY A 94 0.49 -8.35 -6.99
C GLY A 94 0.30 -8.13 -8.50
N ILE A 95 -0.73 -7.39 -8.92
CA ILE A 95 -0.94 -7.01 -10.32
C ILE A 95 -0.04 -5.80 -10.61
N LYS A 96 0.80 -5.91 -11.65
CA LYS A 96 1.78 -4.89 -12.03
C LYS A 96 1.22 -3.99 -13.13
N SER A 97 1.58 -2.71 -13.07
CA SER A 97 1.41 -1.78 -14.19
C SER A 97 2.73 -1.67 -14.94
N GLU A 98 2.84 -2.38 -16.06
CA GLU A 98 4.06 -2.38 -16.90
C GLU A 98 4.43 -0.98 -17.39
N GLU A 99 3.43 -0.12 -17.64
CA GLU A 99 3.65 1.26 -18.04
C GLU A 99 4.20 2.11 -16.88
N ALA A 100 3.65 1.97 -15.68
CA ALA A 100 4.16 2.68 -14.51
C ALA A 100 5.60 2.25 -14.16
N ILE A 101 5.89 0.95 -14.26
CA ILE A 101 7.23 0.40 -14.07
C ILE A 101 8.20 0.93 -15.13
N ARG A 102 7.77 1.06 -16.39
CA ARG A 102 8.60 1.64 -17.46
C ARG A 102 8.93 3.11 -17.20
N GLN A 103 8.03 3.86 -16.58
CA GLN A 103 8.26 5.26 -16.20
C GLN A 103 9.11 5.41 -14.94
N CYS A 104 9.10 4.41 -14.05
CA CYS A 104 9.84 4.41 -12.79
C CYS A 104 10.70 3.13 -12.61
N PRO A 105 11.63 2.84 -13.55
CA PRO A 105 12.41 1.59 -13.54
C PRO A 105 13.32 1.45 -12.30
N GLU A 106 13.93 2.53 -11.82
CA GLU A 106 14.79 2.49 -10.63
C GLU A 106 13.95 2.27 -9.37
N THR A 107 12.81 2.94 -9.26
CA THR A 107 11.85 2.69 -8.17
C THR A 107 11.45 1.24 -8.15
N TRP A 108 11.09 0.66 -9.30
CA TRP A 108 10.72 -0.75 -9.37
C TRP A 108 11.86 -1.68 -8.98
N ARG A 109 13.10 -1.40 -9.43
CA ARG A 109 14.31 -2.16 -9.05
C ARG A 109 14.53 -2.12 -7.55
N ILE A 110 14.45 -0.94 -6.92
CA ILE A 110 14.65 -0.77 -5.48
C ILE A 110 13.57 -1.51 -4.68
N LEU A 111 12.32 -1.42 -5.12
CA LEU A 111 11.19 -2.12 -4.48
C LEU A 111 11.32 -3.65 -4.52
N GLN A 112 12.11 -4.23 -5.42
CA GLN A 112 12.35 -5.68 -5.43
C GLN A 112 13.16 -6.18 -4.23
N LYS A 113 13.77 -5.27 -3.45
CA LYS A 113 14.43 -5.60 -2.18
C LYS A 113 13.42 -5.94 -1.08
N ILE A 114 12.16 -5.53 -1.22
CA ILE A 114 11.11 -5.73 -0.22
C ILE A 114 10.57 -7.17 -0.33
N PRO A 115 10.73 -8.02 0.70
CA PRO A 115 10.25 -9.38 0.67
C PRO A 115 8.73 -9.43 0.58
N GLY A 116 8.19 -10.17 -0.39
CA GLY A 116 6.76 -10.43 -0.49
C GLY A 116 5.89 -9.23 -0.86
N LEU A 117 6.48 -8.17 -1.43
CA LEU A 117 5.78 -6.95 -1.87
C LEU A 117 4.49 -7.27 -2.64
N LYS A 118 3.35 -6.72 -2.16
CA LYS A 118 2.03 -6.89 -2.79
C LYS A 118 1.51 -5.62 -3.45
N SER A 119 1.79 -4.47 -2.87
CA SER A 119 1.31 -3.19 -3.38
C SER A 119 2.38 -2.13 -3.21
N ALA A 120 2.54 -1.29 -4.24
CA ALA A 120 3.44 -0.15 -4.24
C ALA A 120 2.86 0.97 -5.09
N MET A 121 2.82 2.17 -4.52
CA MET A 121 2.28 3.36 -5.16
C MET A 121 2.98 4.61 -4.66
N PHE A 122 3.00 5.66 -5.49
CA PHE A 122 3.21 7.01 -4.99
C PHE A 122 1.88 7.60 -4.54
N SER A 123 1.86 8.10 -3.30
CA SER A 123 0.76 8.85 -2.72
C SER A 123 1.10 10.33 -2.77
N ILE A 124 0.35 11.12 -3.55
CA ILE A 124 0.71 12.50 -3.90
C ILE A 124 -0.38 13.45 -3.42
N PHE A 125 0.01 14.45 -2.63
CA PHE A 125 -0.83 15.58 -2.22
C PHE A 125 -0.50 16.82 -3.07
#